data_AF-A0A8T5U0G3-F1
#
_entry.id   AF-A0A8T5U0G3-F1
#
_cell.length_a   1.000
_cell.length_b   1.000
_cell.length_c   1.000
_cell.angle_alpha   90.00
_cell.angle_beta   90.00
_cell.angle_gamma   90.00
#
_symmetry.space_group_name_H-M   'P 1'
#
loop_
_entity.id
_entity.type
_entity.pdbx_description
1 polymer ?
#
loop_
_entity_poly.entity_id
_entity_poly.type
_entity_poly.pdbx_seq_one_letter_code
_entity_poly.pdbx_strand_id
1 'polypeptide(L)'
;MFKKITSTFNEYPRAFKVLTLATFIDMLGGFLLIPFFALYITQRFNVGMIEVGFLFSINSAGNIIGGLIGGALADKYGRKKLILFGLT
;
A
#
# COMPACT_ATOMS: atom_id res chain seq x y z
N MET A 1 -30.18 5.13 -0.96
CA MET A 1 -28.73 5.40 -1.15
C MET A 1 -27.91 4.16 -1.42
N PHE A 2 -27.99 3.10 -0.60
CA PHE A 2 -27.18 1.88 -0.77
C PHE A 2 -27.33 1.18 -2.14
N LYS A 3 -28.54 1.14 -2.74
CA LYS A 3 -28.77 0.56 -4.07
C LYS A 3 -28.03 1.27 -5.23
N LYS A 4 -27.72 2.56 -5.08
CA LYS A 4 -26.98 3.33 -6.11
C LYS A 4 -25.51 2.92 -6.17
N ILE A 5 -24.91 2.67 -5.00
CA ILE A 5 -23.53 2.19 -4.87
C ILE A 5 -23.37 0.81 -5.49
N THR A 6 -24.34 -0.09 -5.27
CA THR A 6 -24.32 -1.46 -5.83
C THR A 6 -24.52 -1.49 -7.34
N SER A 7 -25.28 -0.54 -7.90
CA SER A 7 -25.50 -0.40 -9.34
C SER A 7 -24.24 0.06 -10.07
N THR A 8 -23.56 1.09 -9.56
CA THR A 8 -22.31 1.61 -10.13
C THR A 8 -21.18 0.60 -10.03
N PHE A 9 -21.11 -0.19 -8.95
CA PHE A 9 -20.11 -1.27 -8.83
C PHE A 9 -20.26 -2.36 -9.89
N ASN A 10 -21.45 -2.54 -10.47
CA ASN A 10 -21.71 -3.61 -11.44
C ASN A 10 -21.41 -3.22 -12.90
N GLU A 11 -21.25 -1.93 -13.19
CA GLU A 11 -20.83 -1.42 -14.50
C GLU A 11 -19.32 -1.55 -14.73
N TYR A 12 -18.53 -1.69 -13.66
CA TYR A 12 -17.06 -1.77 -13.78
C TYR A 12 -16.56 -3.18 -14.16
N PRO A 13 -15.48 -3.27 -14.98
CA PRO A 13 -14.87 -4.54 -15.38
C PRO A 13 -14.47 -5.41 -14.17
N ARG A 14 -14.47 -6.74 -14.33
CA ARG A 14 -14.06 -7.68 -13.27
C ARG A 14 -12.69 -7.35 -12.67
N ALA A 15 -11.75 -6.85 -13.48
CA ALA A 15 -10.43 -6.43 -13.03
C ALA A 15 -10.48 -5.29 -11.98
N PHE A 16 -11.40 -4.34 -12.13
CA PHE A 16 -11.58 -3.25 -11.16
C PHE A 16 -12.03 -3.81 -9.81
N LYS A 17 -13.05 -4.69 -9.81
CA LYS A 17 -13.55 -5.34 -8.59
C LYS A 17 -12.47 -6.11 -7.85
N VAL A 18 -11.65 -6.88 -8.58
CA VAL A 18 -10.53 -7.65 -8.00
C VAL A 18 -9.46 -6.73 -7.42
N LEU A 19 -9.08 -5.68 -8.15
CA LEU A 19 -8.09 -4.70 -7.65
C LEU A 19 -8.59 -3.99 -6.40
N THR A 20 -9.84 -3.53 -6.38
CA THR A 20 -10.40 -2.86 -5.21
C THR A 20 -10.42 -3.77 -3.98
N LEU A 21 -10.79 -5.04 -4.14
CA LEU A 21 -10.76 -6.03 -3.06
C LEU A 21 -9.33 -6.33 -2.59
N ALA A 22 -8.39 -6.49 -3.52
CA ALA A 22 -6.98 -6.73 -3.19
C ALA A 22 -6.38 -5.54 -2.43
N THR A 23 -6.58 -4.31 -2.92
CA THR A 23 -6.10 -3.10 -2.24
C THR A 23 -6.78 -2.91 -0.88
N PHE A 24 -8.05 -3.30 -0.74
CA PHE A 24 -8.73 -3.24 0.54
C PHE A 24 -8.09 -4.17 1.58
N ILE A 25 -7.81 -5.43 1.20
CA ILE A 25 -7.13 -6.40 2.07
C ILE A 25 -5.72 -5.89 2.42
N ASP A 26 -5.00 -5.35 1.44
CA ASP A 26 -3.65 -4.83 1.60
C ASP A 26 -3.62 -3.64 2.59
N MET A 27 -4.55 -2.69 2.45
CA MET A 27 -4.69 -1.58 3.40
C MET A 27 -5.02 -2.08 4.81
N LEU A 28 -5.95 -3.03 4.96
CA LEU A 28 -6.26 -3.60 6.27
C LEU A 28 -5.02 -4.24 6.92
N GLY A 29 -4.23 -4.98 6.15
CA GLY A 29 -2.96 -5.54 6.61
C GLY A 29 -1.99 -4.45 7.07
N GLY A 30 -1.79 -3.41 6.26
CA GLY A 30 -0.91 -2.29 6.59
C GLY A 30 -1.34 -1.55 7.86
N PHE A 31 -2.63 -1.21 7.99
CA PHE A 31 -3.15 -0.51 9.16
C PHE A 31 -3.00 -1.29 10.46
N LEU A 32 -3.09 -2.62 10.40
CA LEU A 32 -2.86 -3.48 11.56
C LEU A 32 -1.35 -3.63 11.84
N LEU A 33 -0.53 -3.85 10.81
CA LEU A 33 0.89 -4.17 11.01
C LEU A 33 1.73 -2.97 11.44
N ILE A 34 1.49 -1.76 10.91
CA ILE A 34 2.31 -0.57 11.21
C ILE A 34 2.42 -0.26 12.71
N PRO A 35 1.32 -0.15 13.49
CA PRO A 35 1.43 0.14 14.93
C PRO A 35 2.05 -1.01 15.71
N PHE A 36 1.77 -2.26 15.34
CA PHE A 36 2.40 -3.44 15.93
C PHE A 36 3.91 -3.45 15.68
N PHE A 37 4.34 -3.08 14.48
CA PHE A 37 5.75 -2.99 14.11
C PHE A 37 6.46 -1.89 14.91
N ALA A 38 5.81 -0.73 15.09
CA ALA A 38 6.32 0.35 15.94
C ALA A 38 6.53 -0.11 17.39
N LEU A 39 5.53 -0.79 17.96
CA LEU A 39 5.61 -1.35 19.32
C LEU A 39 6.69 -2.43 19.43
N TYR A 40 6.79 -3.32 18.44
CA TYR A 40 7.78 -4.39 18.41
C TYR A 40 9.20 -3.84 18.41
N ILE A 41 9.47 -2.83 17.57
CA ILE A 41 10.79 -2.18 17.52
C ILE A 41 11.11 -1.55 18.87
N THR A 42 10.18 -0.78 19.43
CA THR A 42 10.32 -0.12 20.73
C THR A 42 10.62 -1.13 21.85
N GLN A 43 9.84 -2.21 21.94
CA GLN A 43 9.97 -3.20 23.02
C GLN A 43 11.19 -4.11 22.87
N ARG A 44 11.53 -4.52 21.64
CA ARG A 44 12.60 -5.50 21.41
C ARG A 44 13.98 -4.86 21.33
N PHE A 45 14.07 -3.64 20.80
CA PHE A 45 15.34 -2.92 20.69
C PHE A 45 15.51 -1.85 21.76
N ASN A 46 14.51 -1.64 22.63
CA ASN A 46 14.51 -0.65 23.71
C ASN A 46 14.81 0.77 23.22
N VAL A 47 14.42 1.05 21.97
CA VAL A 47 14.62 2.31 21.26
C VAL A 47 13.49 3.29 21.57
N GLY A 48 13.80 4.58 21.60
CA GLY A 48 12.83 5.62 21.91
C GLY A 48 11.86 5.90 20.74
N MET A 49 10.71 6.52 21.03
CA MET A 49 9.73 6.90 19.99
C MET A 49 10.31 7.85 18.93
N ILE A 50 11.36 8.61 19.26
CA ILE A 50 12.05 9.50 18.29
C ILE A 50 12.74 8.68 17.19
N GLU A 51 13.41 7.58 17.56
CA GLU A 51 14.12 6.71 16.60
C GLU A 51 13.14 5.97 15.69
N VAL A 52 12.02 5.52 16.26
CA VAL A 52 10.89 4.93 15.50
C VAL A 52 10.27 5.95 14.54
N GLY A 53 10.08 7.19 14.99
CA GLY A 53 9.60 8.28 14.13
C GLY A 53 10.57 8.56 12.97
N PHE A 54 11.88 8.51 13.23
CA PHE A 54 12.90 8.69 12.19
C PHE A 54 12.89 7.53 11.18
N LEU A 55 12.75 6.28 11.64
CA LEU A 55 12.60 5.10 10.77
C LEU A 55 11.37 5.22 9.85
N PHE A 56 10.22 5.61 10.40
CA PHE A 56 9.02 5.81 9.58
C PHE A 56 9.13 7.02 8.64
N SER A 57 9.90 8.04 9.00
CA SER A 57 10.19 9.18 8.13
C SER A 57 11.02 8.75 6.92
N ILE A 58 12.06 7.93 7.12
CA ILE A 58 12.84 7.34 6.03
C ILE A 58 11.96 6.43 5.17
N ASN A 59 11.10 5.62 5.79
CA ASN A 59 10.17 4.75 5.06
C ASN A 59 9.20 5.57 4.19
N SER A 60 8.68 6.68 4.71
CA SER A 60 7.79 7.58 3.97
C SER A 60 8.51 8.27 2.81
N ALA A 61 9.74 8.74 3.02
CA ALA A 61 10.57 9.30 1.95
C ALA A 61 10.87 8.27 0.85
N GLY A 62 11.19 7.03 1.25
CA GLY A 62 11.37 5.90 0.34
C GLY A 62 10.12 5.58 -0.46
N ASN A 63 8.94 5.62 0.17
CA ASN A 63 7.65 5.43 -0.51
C ASN A 63 7.38 6.51 -1.57
N ILE A 64 7.69 7.77 -1.27
CA ILE A 64 7.54 8.87 -2.23
C ILE A 64 8.45 8.66 -3.44
N ILE A 65 9.73 8.39 -3.20
CA ILE A 65 10.72 8.16 -4.27
C ILE A 65 10.36 6.91 -5.08
N GLY A 66 10.01 5.82 -4.39
CA GLY A 66 9.59 4.56 -5.00
C GLY A 66 8.32 4.71 -5.83
N GLY A 67 7.35 5.52 -5.38
CA GLY A 67 6.13 5.82 -6.13
C GLY A 67 6.41 6.64 -7.38
N LEU A 68 7.31 7.62 -7.32
CA LEU A 68 7.72 8.41 -8.48
C LEU A 68 8.46 7.55 -9.52
N ILE A 69 9.45 6.76 -9.08
CA ILE A 69 10.22 5.88 -9.96
C ILE A 69 9.33 4.77 -10.52
N GLY A 70 8.54 4.12 -9.67
CA GLY A 70 7.62 3.04 -10.03
C GLY A 70 6.52 3.52 -10.98
N GLY A 71 5.99 4.73 -10.78
CA GLY A 71 5.03 5.36 -11.69
C GLY A 71 5.64 5.64 -13.06
N ALA A 72 6.83 6.26 -13.08
CA ALA A 72 7.55 6.51 -14.33
C ALA A 72 7.91 5.22 -15.09
N LEU A 73 8.30 4.16 -14.37
CA LEU A 73 8.52 2.84 -14.96
C LEU A 73 7.21 2.20 -15.44
N ALA A 74 6.10 2.35 -14.71
CA ALA A 74 4.79 1.81 -15.12
C ALA A 74 4.33 2.42 -16.44
N ASP A 75 4.57 3.72 -16.63
CA ASP A 75 4.22 4.44 -17.85
C ASP A 75 5.12 4.05 -19.03
N LYS A 76 6.41 3.74 -18.78
CA LYS A 76 7.36 3.34 -19.82
C LYS A 76 7.25 1.87 -20.25
N TYR A 77 7.02 0.95 -19.31
CA TYR A 77 7.04 -0.50 -19.56
C TYR A 77 5.63 -1.15 -19.59
N GLY A 78 4.60 -0.39 -19.25
CA GLY A 78 3.20 -0.81 -19.20
C GLY A 78 2.80 -1.37 -17.84
N ARG A 79 1.73 -0.82 -17.24
CA ARG A 79 1.19 -1.16 -15.90
C ARG A 79 1.13 -2.65 -15.58
N LYS A 80 0.70 -3.48 -16.54
CA LYS A 80 0.47 -4.92 -16.31
C LYS A 80 1.76 -5.71 -16.05
N LYS A 81 2.85 -5.35 -16.73
CA LYS A 81 4.16 -5.99 -16.54
C LYS A 81 4.80 -5.57 -15.22
N LEU A 82 4.62 -4.31 -14.83
CA LEU A 82 5.17 -3.80 -13.59
C LEU A 82 4.51 -4.42 -12.36
N ILE A 83 3.19 -4.56 -12.37
CA ILE A 83 2.44 -5.23 -11.29
C ILE A 83 2.90 -6.68 -11.14
N LEU A 84 3.08 -7.42 -12.26
CA LEU A 84 3.61 -8.77 -12.20
C LEU A 84 5.03 -8.81 -11.62
N PHE A 85 5.91 -7.89 -12.03
CA PHE A 85 7.29 -7.83 -11.55
C PHE A 85 7.41 -7.49 -10.06
N GLY A 86 6.52 -6.65 -9.53
CA GLY A 86 6.49 -6.32 -8.11
C GLY A 86 5.85 -7.39 -7.23
N LEU A 87 5.11 -8.33 -7.83
CA LEU A 87 4.44 -9.43 -7.13
C LEU A 87 5.22 -10.76 -7.21
N THR A 88 6.32 -10.79 -7.96
CA THR A 88 7.25 -11.94 -8.08
C THR A 88 8.43 -11.71 -7.14
#